data_AF-A0A9E5QNA3-F1
#
_entry.id   AF-A0A9E5QNA3-F1
#
_cell.length_a   1.000
_cell.length_b   1.000
_cell.length_c   1.000
_cell.angle_alpha   90.00
_cell.angle_beta   90.00
_cell.angle_gamma   90.00
#
_symmetry.space_group_name_H-M   'P 1'
#
loop_
_entity.id
_entity.type
_entity.pdbx_description
1 polymer ?
#
loop_
_entity_poly.entity_id
_entity_poly.type
_entity_poly.pdbx_seq_one_letter_code
_entity_poly.pdbx_strand_id
1 'polypeptide(L)'
;MSIASAPFLHLHTRLISQLDSLVPFLSLAHAEVYQLLDASYSMWLPVEVQSTLPDNIGVFQTQIAHAGFLLGYSYIETFVTDVITALYTQHPERLPKDKALRYHDILAIGHYDGLIIKMIERTVARLNSLERKVKHLEIMGLNVAISNELLAAHHIRHTLIHNAGIVNRSLPYHFGWQIGDRITLSVAEVNGFGIAARNFAATLIQCITDNDLTVVDEGAIHQSVVVDIDVDDYIR
;
A
#
# COMPACT_ATOMS: atom_id res chain seq x y z
N MET A 1 -9.79 -26.88 -1.16
CA MET A 1 -8.88 -25.72 -1.06
C MET A 1 -7.54 -26.23 -0.55
N SER A 2 -6.45 -25.92 -1.26
CA SER A 2 -5.09 -26.23 -0.79
C SER A 2 -4.79 -25.47 0.51
N ILE A 3 -4.09 -26.10 1.45
CA ILE A 3 -3.68 -25.48 2.73
C ILE A 3 -2.81 -24.23 2.47
N ALA A 4 -2.14 -24.15 1.32
CA ALA A 4 -1.26 -23.06 0.94
C ALA A 4 -1.99 -21.72 0.62
N SER A 5 -3.30 -21.74 0.31
CA SER A 5 -4.05 -20.51 -0.03
C SER A 5 -4.68 -19.79 1.17
N ALA A 6 -4.71 -20.44 2.34
CA ALA A 6 -5.28 -19.88 3.57
C ALA A 6 -4.72 -18.50 3.99
N PRO A 7 -3.39 -18.24 3.98
CA PRO A 7 -2.86 -16.94 4.40
C PRO A 7 -3.28 -15.81 3.45
N PHE A 8 -3.31 -16.08 2.14
CA PHE A 8 -3.70 -15.07 1.15
C PHE A 8 -5.18 -14.71 1.24
N LEU A 9 -6.05 -15.70 1.51
CA LEU A 9 -7.46 -15.44 1.74
C LEU A 9 -7.67 -14.57 2.98
N HIS A 10 -6.93 -14.81 4.07
CA HIS A 10 -6.99 -13.97 5.27
C HIS A 10 -6.57 -12.52 4.96
N LEU A 11 -5.48 -12.32 4.23
CA LEU A 11 -5.04 -10.98 3.82
C LEU A 11 -6.10 -10.26 2.98
N HIS A 12 -6.75 -10.97 2.07
CA HIS A 12 -7.83 -10.43 1.25
C HIS A 12 -9.03 -10.03 2.11
N THR A 13 -9.53 -10.91 2.97
CA THR A 13 -10.64 -10.61 3.89
C THR A 13 -10.32 -9.42 4.78
N ARG A 14 -9.09 -9.32 5.29
CA ARG A 14 -8.64 -8.17 6.09
C ARG A 14 -8.71 -6.86 5.29
N LEU A 15 -8.19 -6.84 4.06
CA LEU A 15 -8.28 -5.66 3.20
C LEU A 15 -9.74 -5.26 2.95
N ILE A 16 -10.61 -6.22 2.61
CA ILE A 16 -12.04 -5.96 2.38
C ILE A 16 -12.68 -5.33 3.62
N SER A 17 -12.44 -5.89 4.80
CA SER A 17 -12.95 -5.33 6.06
C SER A 17 -12.41 -3.93 6.34
N GLN A 18 -11.14 -3.67 6.07
CA GLN A 18 -10.53 -2.35 6.21
C GLN A 18 -11.17 -1.34 5.25
N LEU A 19 -11.40 -1.70 3.98
CA LEU A 19 -12.08 -0.84 3.01
C LEU A 19 -13.56 -0.64 3.37
N ASP A 20 -14.24 -1.66 3.90
CA ASP A 20 -15.63 -1.54 4.38
C ASP A 20 -15.73 -0.57 5.56
N SER A 21 -14.74 -0.54 6.44
CA SER A 21 -14.68 0.41 7.56
C SER A 21 -14.58 1.89 7.11
N LEU A 22 -14.15 2.15 5.88
CA LEU A 22 -14.11 3.50 5.32
C LEU A 22 -15.49 3.98 4.85
N VAL A 23 -16.45 3.10 4.62
CA VAL A 23 -17.81 3.49 4.22
C VAL A 23 -18.48 4.38 5.28
N PRO A 24 -18.57 3.98 6.57
CA PRO A 24 -19.11 4.87 7.59
C PRO A 24 -18.22 6.10 7.82
N PHE A 25 -16.90 6.01 7.65
CA PHE A 25 -16.02 7.18 7.72
C PHE A 25 -16.36 8.23 6.65
N LEU A 26 -16.56 7.80 5.40
CA LEU A 26 -16.95 8.68 4.30
C LEU A 26 -18.36 9.27 4.48
N SER A 27 -19.24 8.58 5.24
CA SER A 27 -20.55 9.13 5.60
C SER A 27 -20.46 10.39 6.49
N LEU A 28 -19.30 10.69 7.09
CA LEU A 28 -19.07 11.94 7.80
C LEU A 28 -19.08 13.16 6.86
N ALA A 29 -18.93 12.97 5.55
CA ALA A 29 -19.00 14.05 4.55
C ALA A 29 -20.43 14.58 4.31
N HIS A 30 -21.44 14.06 5.00
CA HIS A 30 -22.81 14.54 4.90
C HIS A 30 -23.00 15.95 5.47
N ALA A 31 -23.92 16.72 4.89
CA ALA A 31 -24.17 18.10 5.26
C ALA A 31 -24.66 18.26 6.70
N GLU A 32 -25.48 17.32 7.14
CA GLU A 32 -26.06 17.26 8.47
C GLU A 32 -24.96 17.08 9.54
N VAL A 33 -23.92 16.30 9.22
CA VAL A 33 -22.76 16.12 10.11
C VAL A 33 -21.95 17.41 10.19
N TYR A 34 -21.70 18.05 9.05
CA TYR A 34 -20.99 19.35 9.03
C TYR A 34 -21.72 20.40 9.88
N GLN A 35 -23.03 20.54 9.73
CA GLN A 35 -23.83 21.51 10.49
C GLN A 35 -23.79 21.24 12.00
N LEU A 36 -23.84 19.97 12.41
CA LEU A 36 -23.74 19.57 13.80
C LEU A 36 -22.37 19.95 14.40
N LEU A 37 -21.29 19.71 13.64
CA LEU A 37 -19.92 20.02 14.04
C LEU A 37 -19.70 21.53 14.11
N ASP A 38 -20.15 22.28 13.10
CA ASP A 38 -20.03 23.73 13.02
C ASP A 38 -20.69 24.44 14.22
N ALA A 39 -21.89 23.99 14.58
CA ALA A 39 -22.59 24.48 15.77
C ALA A 39 -21.87 24.17 17.10
N SER A 40 -20.94 23.20 17.09
CA SER A 40 -20.30 22.66 18.30
C SER A 40 -18.82 23.03 18.43
N TYR A 41 -18.17 23.57 17.40
CA TYR A 41 -16.72 23.85 17.42
C TYR A 41 -16.30 24.77 18.56
N SER A 42 -17.14 25.74 18.92
CA SER A 42 -16.90 26.65 20.05
C SER A 42 -16.81 25.94 21.41
N MET A 43 -17.37 24.74 21.53
CA MET A 43 -17.30 23.93 22.74
C MET A 43 -16.07 23.04 22.80
N TRP A 44 -15.47 22.71 21.65
CA TRP A 44 -14.40 21.72 21.56
C TRP A 44 -13.01 22.33 21.39
N LEU A 45 -12.93 23.54 20.81
CA LEU A 45 -11.67 24.12 20.38
C LEU A 45 -11.51 25.57 20.85
N PRO A 46 -10.29 26.00 21.24
CA PRO A 46 -9.98 27.39 21.49
C PRO A 46 -10.30 28.30 20.29
N VAL A 47 -10.64 29.56 20.54
CA VAL A 47 -11.07 30.53 19.52
C VAL A 47 -10.01 30.70 18.43
N GLU A 48 -8.74 30.63 18.79
CA GLU A 48 -7.60 30.76 17.88
C GLU A 48 -7.53 29.62 16.85
N VAL A 49 -8.07 28.44 17.18
CA VAL A 49 -8.08 27.27 16.30
C VAL A 49 -9.34 27.26 15.43
N GLN A 50 -10.44 27.87 15.88
CA GLN A 50 -11.70 27.88 15.14
C GLN A 50 -11.56 28.53 13.75
N SER A 51 -10.72 29.56 13.61
CA SER A 51 -10.45 30.19 12.31
C SER A 51 -9.68 29.32 11.31
N THR A 52 -9.17 28.16 11.74
CA THR A 52 -8.45 27.20 10.89
C THR A 52 -9.33 26.05 10.40
N LEU A 53 -10.57 25.96 10.89
CA LEU A 53 -11.53 24.93 10.52
C LEU A 53 -12.14 25.21 9.14
N PRO A 54 -12.71 24.18 8.47
CA PRO A 54 -13.38 24.37 7.20
C PRO A 54 -14.49 25.41 7.28
N ASP A 55 -14.34 26.48 6.49
CA ASP A 55 -15.26 27.61 6.41
C ASP A 55 -16.52 27.32 5.58
N ASN A 56 -16.53 26.19 4.86
CA ASN A 56 -17.69 25.72 4.12
C ASN A 56 -17.71 24.18 4.00
N ILE A 57 -18.91 23.68 3.71
CA ILE A 57 -19.16 22.25 3.53
C ILE A 57 -18.30 21.60 2.44
N GLY A 58 -18.01 22.29 1.33
CA GLY A 58 -17.22 21.73 0.23
C GLY A 58 -15.77 21.45 0.65
N VAL A 59 -15.17 22.35 1.42
CA VAL A 59 -13.82 22.16 2.00
C VAL A 59 -13.84 21.02 3.01
N PHE A 60 -14.85 20.96 3.88
CA PHE A 60 -15.01 19.86 4.85
C PHE A 60 -15.14 18.51 4.15
N GLN A 61 -16.01 18.39 3.16
CA GLN A 61 -16.20 17.17 2.36
C GLN A 61 -14.92 16.73 1.67
N THR A 62 -14.19 17.68 1.09
CA THR A 62 -12.90 17.41 0.45
C THR A 62 -11.86 16.91 1.46
N GLN A 63 -11.81 17.46 2.68
CA GLN A 63 -10.91 16.98 3.74
C GLN A 63 -11.24 15.56 4.18
N ILE A 64 -12.53 15.24 4.39
CA ILE A 64 -12.97 13.88 4.71
C ILE A 64 -12.61 12.93 3.57
N ALA A 65 -12.87 13.32 2.31
CA ALA A 65 -12.52 12.51 1.15
C ALA A 65 -11.00 12.28 1.04
N HIS A 66 -10.17 13.31 1.25
CA HIS A 66 -8.71 13.18 1.26
C HIS A 66 -8.23 12.21 2.36
N ALA A 67 -8.77 12.33 3.58
CA ALA A 67 -8.42 11.43 4.68
C ALA A 67 -8.81 9.98 4.37
N GLY A 68 -10.05 9.76 3.90
CA GLY A 68 -10.53 8.43 3.52
C GLY A 68 -9.74 7.82 2.38
N PHE A 69 -9.38 8.63 1.38
CA PHE A 69 -8.52 8.25 0.27
C PHE A 69 -7.13 7.81 0.73
N LEU A 70 -6.46 8.61 1.56
CA LEU A 70 -5.12 8.31 2.05
C LEU A 70 -5.10 7.04 2.91
N LEU A 71 -6.10 6.85 3.78
CA LEU A 71 -6.27 5.63 4.56
C LEU A 71 -6.51 4.42 3.65
N GLY A 72 -7.45 4.51 2.70
CA GLY A 72 -7.72 3.43 1.74
C GLY A 72 -6.50 3.06 0.90
N TYR A 73 -5.74 4.07 0.44
CA TYR A 73 -4.48 3.85 -0.27
C TYR A 73 -3.45 3.11 0.62
N SER A 74 -3.36 3.48 1.90
CA SER A 74 -2.43 2.80 2.83
C SER A 74 -2.81 1.34 3.06
N TYR A 75 -4.11 1.01 3.10
CA TYR A 75 -4.59 -0.37 3.24
C TYR A 75 -4.22 -1.22 2.05
N ILE A 76 -4.43 -0.74 0.81
CA ILE A 76 -4.02 -1.49 -0.38
C ILE A 76 -2.50 -1.64 -0.46
N GLU A 77 -1.75 -0.60 -0.11
CA GLU A 77 -0.29 -0.65 -0.11
C GLU A 77 0.25 -1.69 0.87
N THR A 78 -0.35 -1.75 2.07
CA THR A 78 -0.02 -2.72 3.12
C THR A 78 -0.43 -4.13 2.70
N PHE A 79 -1.62 -4.31 2.10
CA PHE A 79 -2.05 -5.59 1.57
C PHE A 79 -1.06 -6.17 0.56
N VAL A 80 -0.63 -5.40 -0.44
CA VAL A 80 0.33 -5.88 -1.45
C VAL A 80 1.69 -6.20 -0.81
N THR A 81 2.10 -5.40 0.17
CA THR A 81 3.33 -5.65 0.95
C THR A 81 3.26 -7.00 1.67
N ASP A 82 2.15 -7.27 2.35
CA ASP A 82 1.95 -8.52 3.09
C ASP A 82 1.84 -9.72 2.14
N VAL A 83 1.24 -9.54 0.96
CA VAL A 83 1.22 -10.58 -0.08
C VAL A 83 2.63 -10.93 -0.54
N ILE A 84 3.47 -9.93 -0.86
CA ILE A 84 4.87 -10.17 -1.26
C ILE A 84 5.65 -10.84 -0.12
N THR A 85 5.43 -10.40 1.12
CA THR A 85 6.06 -10.98 2.31
C THR A 85 5.65 -12.44 2.49
N ALA A 86 4.35 -12.76 2.36
CA ALA A 86 3.84 -14.12 2.47
C ALA A 86 4.38 -15.03 1.35
N LEU A 87 4.45 -14.52 0.11
CA LEU A 87 5.05 -15.25 -1.01
C LEU A 87 6.52 -15.59 -0.74
N TYR A 88 7.32 -14.65 -0.22
CA TYR A 88 8.71 -14.96 0.11
C TYR A 88 8.87 -15.84 1.35
N THR A 89 7.95 -15.78 2.29
CA THR A 89 7.96 -16.66 3.45
C THR A 89 7.69 -18.11 3.03
N GLN A 90 6.80 -18.31 2.05
CA GLN A 90 6.53 -19.64 1.49
C GLN A 90 7.61 -20.10 0.49
N HIS A 91 8.24 -19.16 -0.21
CA HIS A 91 9.23 -19.42 -1.26
C HIS A 91 10.51 -18.56 -1.09
N PRO A 92 11.32 -18.81 -0.05
CA PRO A 92 12.53 -18.02 0.20
C PRO A 92 13.55 -18.06 -0.95
N GLU A 93 13.55 -19.12 -1.75
CA GLU A 93 14.42 -19.29 -2.91
C GLU A 93 14.18 -18.26 -4.02
N ARG A 94 13.03 -17.58 -3.99
CA ARG A 94 12.69 -16.50 -4.93
C ARG A 94 13.25 -15.14 -4.51
N LEU A 95 13.86 -15.04 -3.33
CA LEU A 95 14.51 -13.80 -2.91
C LEU A 95 15.61 -13.40 -3.92
N PRO A 96 15.78 -12.10 -4.22
CA PRO A 96 16.87 -11.64 -5.07
C PRO A 96 18.22 -12.08 -4.48
N LYS A 97 19.08 -12.67 -5.32
CA LYS A 97 20.36 -13.28 -4.91
C LYS A 97 21.41 -12.25 -4.47
N ASP A 98 21.26 -11.02 -4.92
CA ASP A 98 22.16 -9.87 -4.82
C ASP A 98 21.94 -9.04 -3.54
N LYS A 99 21.53 -9.68 -2.44
CA LYS A 99 21.18 -8.98 -1.19
C LYS A 99 22.23 -9.23 -0.11
N ALA A 100 23.21 -8.32 -0.03
CA ALA A 100 24.15 -8.28 1.08
C ALA A 100 23.43 -7.99 2.41
N LEU A 101 23.57 -8.91 3.36
CA LEU A 101 23.33 -8.64 4.78
C LEU A 101 24.60 -8.03 5.37
N ARG A 102 24.46 -7.08 6.30
CA ARG A 102 25.66 -6.55 6.96
C ARG A 102 26.13 -7.60 7.95
N TYR A 103 27.44 -7.75 8.11
CA TYR A 103 28.01 -8.76 9.01
C TYR A 103 27.44 -8.69 10.43
N HIS A 104 27.17 -7.48 10.95
CA HIS A 104 26.54 -7.31 12.27
C HIS A 104 25.11 -7.87 12.33
N ASP A 105 24.32 -7.81 11.25
CA ASP A 105 22.98 -8.38 11.22
C ASP A 105 23.05 -9.91 11.36
N ILE A 106 24.07 -10.53 10.73
CA ILE A 106 24.29 -11.98 10.75
C ILE A 106 24.61 -12.44 12.17
N LEU A 107 25.56 -11.77 12.82
CA LEU A 107 25.96 -12.09 14.19
C LEU A 107 24.84 -11.82 15.21
N ALA A 108 24.06 -10.75 15.03
CA ALA A 108 23.00 -10.37 15.97
C ALA A 108 21.81 -11.33 15.93
N ILE A 109 21.42 -11.82 14.75
CA ILE A 109 20.26 -12.71 14.60
C ILE A 109 20.62 -14.16 14.94
N GLY A 110 21.80 -14.63 14.50
CA GLY A 110 22.36 -15.91 14.95
C GLY A 110 21.65 -17.18 14.47
N HIS A 111 20.52 -17.10 13.76
CA HIS A 111 19.82 -18.26 13.19
C HIS A 111 19.24 -17.99 11.79
N TYR A 112 19.18 -19.04 10.97
CA TYR A 112 18.82 -18.97 9.55
C TYR A 112 17.45 -18.31 9.29
N ASP A 113 16.40 -18.75 9.98
CA ASP A 113 15.04 -18.24 9.75
C ASP A 113 14.93 -16.72 9.99
N GLY A 114 15.64 -16.20 10.99
CA GLY A 114 15.65 -14.77 11.29
C GLY A 114 16.38 -13.97 10.20
N LEU A 115 17.43 -14.56 9.60
CA LEU A 115 18.15 -13.93 8.49
C LEU A 115 17.26 -13.85 7.25
N ILE A 116 16.50 -14.90 6.95
CA ILE A 116 15.53 -14.91 5.86
C ILE A 116 14.47 -13.83 6.06
N ILE A 117 13.85 -13.75 7.25
CA ILE A 117 12.89 -12.69 7.57
C ILE A 117 13.51 -11.31 7.37
N LYS A 118 14.75 -11.11 7.82
CA LYS A 118 15.47 -9.84 7.63
C LYS A 118 15.70 -9.49 6.17
N MET A 119 16.02 -10.48 5.33
CA MET A 119 16.19 -10.32 3.89
C MET A 119 14.86 -9.96 3.20
N ILE A 120 13.75 -10.57 3.63
CA ILE A 120 12.40 -10.25 3.16
C ILE A 120 12.06 -8.80 3.51
N GLU A 121 12.18 -8.42 4.78
CA GLU A 121 11.91 -7.04 5.26
C GLU A 121 12.70 -6.00 4.45
N ARG A 122 14.01 -6.22 4.27
CA ARG A 122 14.86 -5.31 3.47
C ARG A 122 14.45 -5.25 2.01
N THR A 123 13.97 -6.36 1.45
CA THR A 123 13.53 -6.40 0.06
C THR A 123 12.24 -5.64 -0.14
N VAL A 124 11.26 -5.91 0.71
CA VAL A 124 9.96 -5.25 0.72
C VAL A 124 10.09 -3.75 0.99
N ALA A 125 10.95 -3.34 1.93
CA ALA A 125 11.17 -1.92 2.26
C ALA A 125 11.71 -1.09 1.07
N ARG A 126 12.43 -1.71 0.13
CA ARG A 126 12.90 -1.03 -1.09
C ARG A 126 11.77 -0.78 -2.11
N LEU A 127 10.68 -1.55 -2.02
CA LEU A 127 9.49 -1.39 -2.86
C LEU A 127 8.61 -0.29 -2.24
N ASN A 128 9.04 0.97 -2.34
CA ASN A 128 8.42 2.11 -1.65
C ASN A 128 7.17 2.71 -2.34
N SER A 129 6.64 2.06 -3.36
CA SER A 129 5.40 2.49 -4.04
C SER A 129 4.58 1.29 -4.48
N LEU A 130 3.26 1.46 -4.59
CA LEU A 130 2.36 0.44 -5.11
C LEU A 130 2.77 0.01 -6.54
N GLU A 131 3.15 0.96 -7.39
CA GLU A 131 3.61 0.66 -8.75
C GLU A 131 4.84 -0.27 -8.75
N ARG A 132 5.83 0.00 -7.89
CA ARG A 132 7.02 -0.85 -7.75
C ARG A 132 6.67 -2.22 -7.20
N LYS A 133 5.74 -2.30 -6.24
CA LYS A 133 5.25 -3.56 -5.68
C LYS A 133 4.54 -4.41 -6.74
N VAL A 134 3.70 -3.81 -7.58
CA VAL A 134 3.02 -4.52 -8.68
C VAL A 134 4.02 -5.02 -9.73
N LYS A 135 4.94 -4.16 -10.20
CA LYS A 135 6.01 -4.59 -11.11
C LYS A 135 6.86 -5.72 -10.53
N HIS A 136 7.09 -5.70 -9.22
CA HIS A 136 7.80 -6.75 -8.52
C HIS A 136 7.03 -8.07 -8.50
N LEU A 137 5.71 -8.03 -8.31
CA LEU A 137 4.84 -9.22 -8.43
C LEU A 137 4.88 -9.83 -9.85
N GLU A 138 4.92 -9.00 -10.90
CA GLU A 138 5.07 -9.46 -12.28
C GLU A 138 6.38 -10.24 -12.48
N ILE A 139 7.50 -9.76 -11.91
CA ILE A 139 8.79 -10.47 -11.92
C ILE A 139 8.70 -11.82 -11.21
N MET A 140 7.85 -11.94 -10.19
CA MET A 140 7.56 -13.19 -9.48
C MET A 140 6.60 -14.13 -10.25
N GLY A 141 6.21 -13.76 -11.47
CA GLY A 141 5.30 -14.53 -12.32
C GLY A 141 3.80 -14.21 -12.11
N LEU A 142 3.48 -13.21 -11.27
CA LEU A 142 2.10 -12.80 -11.00
C LEU A 142 1.73 -11.59 -11.87
N ASN A 143 1.27 -11.88 -13.09
CA ASN A 143 0.84 -10.86 -14.04
C ASN A 143 -0.54 -10.31 -13.67
N VAL A 144 -0.58 -9.23 -12.89
CA VAL A 144 -1.82 -8.54 -12.50
C VAL A 144 -1.82 -7.14 -13.07
N ALA A 145 -2.72 -6.88 -14.01
CA ALA A 145 -2.88 -5.56 -14.58
C ALA A 145 -3.34 -4.55 -13.50
N ILE A 146 -2.57 -3.48 -13.31
CA ILE A 146 -2.99 -2.35 -12.49
C ILE A 146 -3.92 -1.45 -13.31
N SER A 147 -5.06 -1.09 -12.74
CA SER A 147 -6.00 -0.20 -13.41
C SER A 147 -5.47 1.23 -13.46
N ASN A 148 -5.94 2.02 -14.44
CA ASN A 148 -5.57 3.43 -14.56
C ASN A 148 -5.95 4.24 -13.31
N GLU A 149 -7.02 3.85 -12.62
CA GLU A 149 -7.49 4.46 -11.38
C GLU A 149 -6.50 4.23 -10.23
N LEU A 150 -5.92 3.03 -10.10
CA LEU A 150 -4.90 2.77 -9.06
C LEU A 150 -3.56 3.46 -9.36
N LEU A 151 -3.19 3.55 -10.64
CA LEU A 151 -2.04 4.36 -11.07
C LEU A 151 -2.26 5.83 -10.75
N ALA A 152 -3.45 6.36 -11.06
CA ALA A 152 -3.82 7.72 -10.70
C ALA A 152 -3.79 7.95 -9.18
N ALA A 153 -4.31 7.00 -8.40
CA ALA A 153 -4.30 7.07 -6.95
C ALA A 153 -2.88 7.24 -6.40
N HIS A 154 -1.87 6.58 -7.01
CA HIS A 154 -0.48 6.81 -6.62
C HIS A 154 -0.05 8.27 -6.79
N HIS A 155 -0.36 8.87 -7.94
CA HIS A 155 0.00 10.26 -8.20
C HIS A 155 -0.75 11.24 -7.31
N ILE A 156 -2.05 11.02 -7.08
CA ILE A 156 -2.88 11.83 -6.19
C ILE A 156 -2.33 11.77 -4.76
N ARG A 157 -2.04 10.56 -4.24
CA ARG A 157 -1.45 10.36 -2.90
C ARG A 157 -0.11 11.07 -2.76
N HIS A 158 0.75 10.97 -3.77
CA HIS A 158 2.01 11.70 -3.79
C HIS A 158 1.79 13.22 -3.72
N THR A 159 0.88 13.77 -4.52
CA THR A 159 0.58 15.20 -4.54
C THR A 159 -0.01 15.69 -3.22
N LEU A 160 -0.95 14.94 -2.63
CA LEU A 160 -1.55 15.27 -1.33
C LEU A 160 -0.50 15.29 -0.21
N ILE A 161 0.40 14.32 -0.16
CA ILE A 161 1.38 14.19 0.93
C ILE A 161 2.58 15.14 0.77
N HIS A 162 3.11 15.28 -0.45
CA HIS A 162 4.40 15.95 -0.65
C HIS A 162 4.28 17.36 -1.23
N ASN A 163 3.15 17.72 -1.84
CA ASN A 163 2.97 19.03 -2.51
C ASN A 163 1.82 19.85 -1.91
N ALA A 164 1.43 19.58 -0.67
CA ALA A 164 0.28 20.23 -0.01
C ALA A 164 -1.04 20.13 -0.83
N GLY A 165 -1.16 19.10 -1.67
CA GLY A 165 -2.29 18.91 -2.58
C GLY A 165 -2.25 19.74 -3.86
N ILE A 166 -1.15 20.42 -4.19
CA ILE A 166 -0.99 21.22 -5.41
C ILE A 166 -0.34 20.39 -6.51
N VAL A 167 -0.98 20.32 -7.67
CA VAL A 167 -0.51 19.57 -8.83
C VAL A 167 0.75 20.21 -9.40
N ASN A 168 1.87 19.47 -9.38
CA ASN A 168 3.16 19.94 -9.90
C ASN A 168 3.64 19.18 -11.14
N ARG A 169 2.84 18.23 -11.64
CA ARG A 169 3.10 17.41 -12.81
C ARG A 169 1.77 17.00 -13.44
N SER A 170 1.78 16.67 -14.74
CA SER A 170 0.58 16.20 -15.42
C SER A 170 0.04 14.96 -14.72
N LEU A 171 -1.23 15.01 -14.32
CA LEU A 171 -2.00 13.85 -13.88
C LEU A 171 -2.73 13.24 -15.08
N PRO A 172 -3.24 12.00 -14.98
CA PRO A 172 -4.08 11.41 -16.01
C PRO A 172 -5.25 12.33 -16.37
N TYR A 173 -5.53 12.48 -17.67
CA TYR A 173 -6.47 13.47 -18.22
C TYR A 173 -7.90 13.38 -17.62
N HIS A 174 -8.31 12.21 -17.15
CA HIS A 174 -9.67 11.97 -16.67
C HIS A 174 -10.05 12.72 -15.38
N PHE A 175 -9.10 13.29 -14.63
CA PHE A 175 -9.41 14.14 -13.46
C PHE A 175 -9.52 15.63 -13.79
N GLY A 176 -9.12 16.06 -14.99
CA GLY A 176 -9.23 17.46 -15.41
C GLY A 176 -8.33 18.47 -14.68
N TRP A 177 -7.55 18.09 -13.66
CA TRP A 177 -6.64 19.00 -12.97
C TRP A 177 -5.41 19.36 -13.82
N GLN A 178 -5.08 20.65 -13.83
CA GLN A 178 -3.92 21.24 -14.46
C GLN A 178 -2.80 21.50 -13.43
N ILE A 179 -1.59 21.77 -13.92
CA ILE A 179 -0.47 22.16 -13.06
C ILE A 179 -0.83 23.47 -12.34
N GLY A 180 -0.66 23.50 -11.02
CA GLY A 180 -1.05 24.60 -10.15
C GLY A 180 -2.40 24.41 -9.46
N ASP A 181 -3.24 23.49 -9.95
CA ASP A 181 -4.53 23.22 -9.34
C ASP A 181 -4.37 22.53 -7.98
N ARG A 182 -5.31 22.79 -7.08
CA ARG A 182 -5.46 22.04 -5.85
C ARG A 182 -6.33 20.82 -6.11
N ILE A 183 -5.84 19.65 -5.72
CA ILE A 183 -6.64 18.42 -5.76
C ILE A 183 -7.84 18.58 -4.84
N THR A 184 -9.02 18.24 -5.37
CA THR A 184 -10.29 18.18 -4.64
C THR A 184 -10.95 16.85 -4.95
N LEU A 185 -10.98 15.93 -3.99
CA LEU A 185 -11.67 14.65 -4.16
C LEU A 185 -13.10 14.71 -3.63
N SER A 186 -14.02 14.15 -4.39
CA SER A 186 -15.37 13.81 -3.95
C SER A 186 -15.38 12.42 -3.31
N VAL A 187 -16.36 12.17 -2.43
CA VAL A 187 -16.60 10.84 -1.84
C VAL A 187 -16.82 9.77 -2.91
N ALA A 188 -17.46 10.13 -4.03
CA ALA A 188 -17.70 9.22 -5.14
C ALA A 188 -16.39 8.75 -5.80
N GLU A 189 -15.43 9.66 -6.00
CA GLU A 189 -14.10 9.30 -6.52
C GLU A 189 -13.34 8.39 -5.53
N VAL A 190 -13.40 8.70 -4.23
CA VAL A 190 -12.80 7.84 -3.19
C VAL A 190 -13.38 6.44 -3.21
N ASN A 191 -14.70 6.32 -3.33
CA ASN A 191 -15.36 5.04 -3.48
C ASN A 191 -14.94 4.31 -4.77
N GLY A 192 -14.79 5.05 -5.88
CA GLY A 192 -14.27 4.51 -7.14
C GLY A 192 -12.88 3.89 -6.99
N PHE A 193 -11.96 4.58 -6.28
CA PHE A 193 -10.65 4.00 -5.95
C PHE A 193 -10.78 2.75 -5.06
N GLY A 194 -11.69 2.77 -4.09
CA GLY A 194 -11.99 1.61 -3.25
C GLY A 194 -12.45 0.39 -4.06
N ILE A 195 -13.32 0.58 -5.06
CA ILE A 195 -13.77 -0.48 -5.96
C ILE A 195 -12.61 -1.00 -6.81
N ALA A 196 -11.80 -0.10 -7.39
CA ALA A 196 -10.61 -0.49 -8.16
C ALA A 196 -9.63 -1.32 -7.32
N ALA A 197 -9.40 -0.93 -6.06
CA ALA A 197 -8.55 -1.66 -5.12
C ALA A 197 -9.08 -3.07 -4.81
N ARG A 198 -10.40 -3.22 -4.62
CA ARG A 198 -11.04 -4.55 -4.40
C ARG A 198 -10.88 -5.46 -5.60
N ASN A 199 -11.15 -4.94 -6.79
CA ASN A 199 -11.02 -5.71 -8.03
C ASN A 199 -9.57 -6.17 -8.23
N PHE A 200 -8.61 -5.27 -8.06
CA PHE A 200 -7.19 -5.62 -8.12
C PHE A 200 -6.81 -6.69 -7.10
N ALA A 201 -7.24 -6.56 -5.84
CA ALA A 201 -6.95 -7.55 -4.81
C ALA A 201 -7.55 -8.92 -5.13
N ALA A 202 -8.80 -8.97 -5.61
CA ALA A 202 -9.44 -10.20 -6.03
C ALA A 202 -8.68 -10.86 -7.19
N THR A 203 -8.29 -10.09 -8.21
CA THR A 203 -7.50 -10.61 -9.34
C THR A 203 -6.15 -11.13 -8.88
N LEU A 204 -5.45 -10.43 -8.00
CA LEU A 204 -4.15 -10.88 -7.48
C LEU A 204 -4.26 -12.21 -6.73
N ILE A 205 -5.27 -12.36 -5.88
CA ILE A 205 -5.50 -13.60 -5.12
C ILE A 205 -5.88 -14.76 -6.05
N GLN A 206 -6.69 -14.47 -7.07
CA GLN A 206 -7.02 -15.44 -8.10
C GLN A 206 -5.76 -15.89 -8.86
N CYS A 207 -4.91 -14.94 -9.29
CA CYS A 207 -3.64 -15.26 -9.94
C CYS A 207 -2.71 -16.10 -9.06
N ILE A 208 -2.65 -15.84 -7.75
CA ILE A 208 -1.86 -16.65 -6.81
C ILE A 208 -2.41 -18.08 -6.72
N THR A 209 -3.74 -18.21 -6.70
CA THR A 209 -4.42 -19.51 -6.62
C THR A 209 -4.25 -20.31 -7.92
N ASP A 210 -4.30 -19.64 -9.07
CA ASP A 210 -4.24 -20.29 -10.39
C ASP A 210 -2.83 -20.67 -10.83
N ASN A 211 -1.82 -19.86 -10.48
CA ASN A 211 -0.43 -20.15 -10.87
C ASN A 211 0.20 -21.31 -10.09
N ASP A 212 -0.55 -21.94 -9.19
CA ASP A 212 -0.12 -23.01 -8.30
C ASP A 212 1.35 -22.84 -7.87
N LEU A 213 1.69 -21.62 -7.43
CA LEU A 213 3.02 -21.30 -6.93
C LEU A 213 3.39 -22.19 -5.72
N THR A 214 2.46 -23.03 -5.25
CA THR A 214 2.48 -23.94 -4.12
C THR A 214 3.23 -25.25 -4.35
N VAL A 215 3.66 -25.56 -5.58
CA VAL A 215 4.45 -26.78 -5.87
C VAL A 215 5.72 -26.42 -6.64
N VAL A 216 6.82 -26.25 -5.91
CA VAL A 216 8.15 -26.47 -6.50
C VAL A 216 8.40 -27.96 -6.40
N ASP A 217 8.53 -28.60 -7.56
CA ASP A 217 9.00 -29.97 -7.75
C ASP A 217 10.21 -30.22 -6.85
N GLU A 218 10.14 -31.21 -5.94
CA GLU A 218 11.18 -31.57 -4.94
C GLU A 218 12.50 -32.08 -5.58
N GLY A 219 12.71 -31.83 -6.86
CA GLY A 219 13.79 -32.42 -7.66
C GLY A 219 15.09 -31.62 -7.71
N ALA A 220 15.21 -30.44 -7.08
CA ALA A 220 16.42 -29.66 -7.24
C ALA A 220 16.80 -28.77 -6.05
N ILE A 221 18.07 -28.90 -5.67
CA ILE A 221 18.93 -27.86 -5.05
C ILE A 221 19.03 -27.89 -3.51
N HIS A 222 19.74 -28.90 -2.99
CA HIS A 222 20.80 -28.60 -2.02
C HIS A 222 21.93 -27.86 -2.77
N GLN A 223 21.86 -26.53 -2.84
CA GLN A 223 23.04 -25.70 -3.10
C GLN A 223 23.16 -24.70 -1.99
N SER A 224 24.35 -24.71 -1.39
CA SER A 224 24.83 -23.76 -0.40
C SER A 224 24.57 -22.33 -0.85
N VAL A 225 23.85 -21.57 -0.02
CA VAL A 225 23.83 -20.11 -0.09
C VAL A 225 25.26 -19.63 0.20
N VAL A 226 25.98 -19.22 -0.85
CA VAL A 226 27.24 -18.48 -0.69
C VAL A 226 26.85 -17.07 -0.26
N VAL A 227 27.06 -16.78 1.03
CA VAL A 227 26.95 -15.41 1.54
C VAL A 227 28.24 -14.70 1.17
N ASP A 228 28.19 -13.85 0.14
CA ASP A 228 29.28 -12.91 -0.13
C ASP A 228 29.30 -11.88 0.99
N ILE A 229 30.33 -11.99 1.84
CA ILE A 229 30.63 -11.03 2.89
C ILE A 229 31.52 -9.96 2.25
N ASP A 230 31.00 -8.75 2.13
CA ASP A 230 31.79 -7.59 1.74
C ASP A 230 32.64 -7.16 2.95
N VAL A 231 33.95 -7.39 2.88
CA VAL A 231 34.93 -7.17 3.98
C VAL A 231 35.58 -5.79 3.90
N ASP A 232 35.28 -4.99 2.87
CA ASP A 232 36.02 -3.75 2.58
C ASP A 232 35.68 -2.57 3.52
N ASP A 233 34.72 -2.72 4.44
CA ASP A 233 34.34 -1.67 5.40
C ASP A 233 35.11 -1.71 6.74
N TYR A 234 36.12 -2.58 6.91
CA TYR A 234 36.83 -2.74 8.20
C TYR A 234 38.28 -2.23 8.25
N ILE A 235 38.75 -1.49 7.24
CA ILE A 235 40.03 -0.79 7.29
C ILE A 235 39.85 0.69 6.90
N ARG A 236 39.15 1.47 7.74
CA ARG A 236 39.34 2.93 7.89
C ARG A 236 38.98 3.39 9.30
#